data_AF-A0A1R2AW65-F1
#
_entry.id   AF-A0A1R2AW65-F1
#
_cell.length_a   1.000
_cell.length_b   1.000
_cell.length_c   1.000
_cell.angle_alpha   90.00
_cell.angle_beta   90.00
_cell.angle_gamma   90.00
#
_symmetry.space_group_name_H-M   'P 1'
#
loop_
_entity.id
_entity.type
_entity.pdbx_description
1 polymer ?
#
loop_
_entity_poly.entity_id
_entity_poly.type
_entity_poly.pdbx_seq_one_letter_code
_entity_poly.pdbx_strand_id
1 'polypeptide(L)'
;MGINVSQECCCCFWGIKKEINSETQNEKSTNPFPPEEVLKNLDQAKTRLILLLEQQYEDFYNGPQCKIGLVESEKGHIFRVVFVVPHSPLQLVNFLDHNPRNTWDKYVESCNKLAIHSRYSIMYIKYKGSISYSSKEIVIACNRENVSNGFLSYFTSVPHEKISESSDKIEVFEGGYLARGDDCTEMIVIVHARFGNNSLTKFMQKISEKFVLELVCKIIEIMRFDEEKSNSIV
;
A
#
# COMPACT_ATOMS: atom_id res chain seq x y z
N MET A 1 -1.37 15.08 28.87
CA MET A 1 -0.11 14.44 28.44
C MET A 1 -0.34 13.96 27.02
N GLY A 2 0.25 14.65 26.04
CA GLY A 2 0.01 14.38 24.62
C GLY A 2 0.71 13.09 24.19
N ILE A 3 -0.02 12.20 23.52
CA ILE A 3 0.57 11.04 22.86
C ILE A 3 1.26 11.56 21.61
N ASN A 4 2.59 11.46 21.57
CA ASN A 4 3.38 11.64 20.35
C ASN A 4 2.98 10.51 19.38
N VAL A 5 2.07 10.79 18.45
CA VAL A 5 1.83 9.88 17.33
C VAL A 5 3.07 9.97 16.45
N SER A 6 3.83 8.88 16.39
CA SER A 6 4.97 8.72 15.48
C SER A 6 4.62 9.22 14.07
N GLN A 7 5.41 10.16 13.55
CA GLN A 7 5.28 10.67 12.17
C GLN A 7 5.63 9.61 11.11
N GLU A 8 6.28 8.52 11.53
CA GLU A 8 6.60 7.36 10.73
C GLU A 8 5.39 6.41 10.76
N CYS A 9 4.48 6.50 9.77
CA CYS A 9 3.39 5.51 9.61
C CYS A 9 3.60 4.65 8.38
N CYS A 10 3.32 3.36 8.56
CA CYS A 10 3.19 2.34 7.53
C CYS A 10 1.83 2.35 6.82
N CYS A 11 0.99 3.36 7.06
CA CYS A 11 -0.32 3.51 6.47
C CYS A 11 -0.30 3.54 4.92
N CYS A 12 0.90 3.46 4.32
CA CYS A 12 1.29 3.39 2.92
C CYS A 12 0.33 2.54 2.06
N PHE A 13 -0.47 1.68 2.67
CA PHE A 13 -1.64 1.03 2.07
C PHE A 13 -2.88 0.98 3.00
N TRP A 14 -2.81 1.34 4.29
CA TRP A 14 -3.74 0.90 5.33
C TRP A 14 -4.35 2.12 6.04
N GLY A 15 -5.62 2.41 5.72
CA GLY A 15 -6.37 3.57 6.23
C GLY A 15 -6.58 3.58 7.75
N ILE A 16 -7.20 4.67 8.21
CA ILE A 16 -7.24 5.13 9.60
C ILE A 16 -8.06 4.18 10.51
N LYS A 17 -7.55 3.91 11.72
CA LYS A 17 -8.37 3.52 12.88
C LYS A 17 -8.92 4.82 13.51
N LYS A 18 -10.24 4.91 13.68
CA LYS A 18 -10.87 5.99 14.46
C LYS A 18 -10.25 6.03 15.85
N GLU A 19 -9.45 7.05 16.12
CA GLU A 19 -9.27 7.70 17.42
C GLU A 19 -8.49 8.99 17.18
N ILE A 20 -9.19 10.03 16.75
CA ILE A 20 -8.68 11.40 16.87
C ILE A 20 -9.68 12.12 17.76
N ASN A 21 -9.30 12.25 19.03
CA ASN A 21 -9.81 13.36 19.83
C ASN A 21 -9.49 14.63 19.04
N SER A 22 -10.56 15.33 18.69
CA SER A 22 -10.56 16.65 18.09
C SER A 22 -9.54 17.56 18.78
N GLU A 23 -8.98 18.49 18.00
CA GLU A 23 -8.09 19.58 18.41
C GLU A 23 -6.59 19.27 18.36
N THR A 24 -6.02 19.31 17.15
CA THR A 24 -4.82 20.13 16.89
C THR A 24 -4.51 20.20 15.39
N GLN A 25 -4.83 21.33 14.76
CA GLN A 25 -3.87 22.25 14.12
C GLN A 25 -4.56 23.17 13.10
N ASN A 26 -4.68 24.44 13.52
CA ASN A 26 -4.86 25.68 12.77
C ASN A 26 -5.16 25.60 11.25
N GLU A 27 -6.42 25.85 10.93
CA GLU A 27 -6.87 26.40 9.66
C GLU A 27 -6.27 27.79 9.42
N LYS A 28 -5.12 27.84 8.73
CA LYS A 28 -4.68 28.94 7.87
C LYS A 28 -3.46 28.47 7.07
N SER A 29 -3.72 27.52 6.19
CA SER A 29 -2.81 27.11 5.11
C SER A 29 -3.69 26.89 3.89
N THR A 30 -3.32 27.46 2.75
CA THR A 30 -3.87 27.08 1.45
C THR A 30 -3.65 25.58 1.28
N ASN A 31 -4.64 24.78 1.67
CA ASN A 31 -4.48 23.32 1.79
C ASN A 31 -4.13 22.75 0.41
N PRO A 32 -2.93 22.14 0.23
CA PRO A 32 -2.52 21.60 -1.07
C PRO A 32 -3.33 20.36 -1.49
N PHE A 33 -4.18 19.82 -0.61
CA PHE A 33 -5.04 18.66 -0.86
C PHE A 33 -6.51 19.02 -0.66
N PRO A 34 -7.18 19.61 -1.68
CA PRO A 34 -8.60 19.94 -1.57
C PRO A 34 -9.43 18.66 -1.32
N PRO A 35 -10.18 18.56 -0.20
CA PRO A 35 -10.83 17.32 0.18
C PRO A 35 -11.81 16.77 -0.85
N GLU A 36 -12.52 17.63 -1.57
CA GLU A 36 -13.52 17.21 -2.57
C GLU A 36 -12.89 16.47 -3.76
N GLU A 37 -11.78 16.99 -4.29
CA GLU A 37 -11.08 16.37 -5.43
C GLU A 37 -10.42 15.06 -5.02
N VAL A 38 -9.76 15.04 -3.87
CA VAL A 38 -9.11 13.82 -3.35
C VAL A 38 -10.13 12.72 -3.08
N LEU A 39 -11.27 13.06 -2.46
CA LEU A 39 -12.35 12.12 -2.20
C LEU A 39 -12.97 11.57 -3.49
N LYS A 40 -13.21 12.43 -4.48
CA LYS A 40 -13.70 12.00 -5.79
C LYS A 40 -12.74 11.01 -6.46
N ASN A 41 -11.44 11.28 -6.43
CA ASN A 41 -10.43 10.40 -7.02
C ASN A 41 -10.35 9.07 -6.24
N LEU A 42 -10.45 9.11 -4.92
CA LEU A 42 -10.49 7.92 -4.07
C LEU A 42 -11.73 7.05 -4.33
N ASP A 43 -12.92 7.64 -4.49
CA ASP A 43 -14.14 6.91 -4.78
C ASP A 43 -14.09 6.26 -6.18
N GLN A 44 -13.46 6.94 -7.16
CA GLN A 44 -13.17 6.37 -8.47
C GLN A 44 -12.18 5.21 -8.37
N ALA A 45 -11.07 5.38 -7.64
CA ALA A 45 -10.07 4.34 -7.43
C ALA A 45 -10.67 3.10 -6.74
N LYS A 46 -11.52 3.30 -5.72
CA LYS A 46 -12.28 2.21 -5.08
C LYS A 46 -13.14 1.45 -6.07
N THR A 47 -13.94 2.17 -6.87
CA THR A 47 -14.84 1.55 -7.85
C THR A 47 -14.05 0.73 -8.87
N ARG A 48 -12.94 1.28 -9.37
CA ARG A 48 -12.06 0.58 -10.32
C ARG A 48 -11.35 -0.61 -9.70
N LEU A 49 -10.86 -0.48 -8.48
CA LEU A 49 -10.22 -1.57 -7.73
C LEU A 49 -11.18 -2.76 -7.57
N ILE A 50 -12.45 -2.52 -7.24
CA ILE A 50 -13.45 -3.59 -7.10
C ILE A 50 -13.61 -4.34 -8.43
N LEU A 51 -13.70 -3.64 -9.57
CA LEU A 51 -13.75 -4.27 -10.88
C LEU A 51 -12.47 -5.06 -11.21
N LEU A 52 -11.30 -4.52 -10.85
CA LEU A 52 -10.02 -5.20 -11.05
C LEU A 52 -9.87 -6.44 -10.17
N LEU A 53 -10.48 -6.49 -8.98
CA LEU A 53 -10.49 -7.67 -8.11
C LEU A 53 -11.27 -8.84 -8.71
N GLU A 54 -12.26 -8.56 -9.56
CA GLU A 54 -13.11 -9.56 -10.23
C GLU A 54 -12.53 -10.05 -11.56
N GLN A 55 -11.54 -9.34 -12.09
CA GLN A 55 -10.90 -9.69 -13.36
C GLN A 55 -10.07 -10.97 -13.24
N GLN A 56 -10.00 -11.74 -14.34
CA GLN A 56 -9.07 -12.86 -14.45
C GLN A 56 -7.68 -12.38 -14.87
N TYR A 57 -6.66 -12.93 -14.20
CA TYR A 57 -5.26 -12.62 -14.45
C TYR A 57 -4.53 -13.90 -14.85
N GLU A 58 -3.65 -13.78 -15.83
CA GLU A 58 -2.65 -14.82 -16.08
C GLU A 58 -1.48 -14.60 -15.12
N ASP A 59 -1.23 -15.61 -14.27
CA ASP A 59 -0.14 -15.57 -13.31
C ASP A 59 1.18 -15.91 -14.03
N PHE A 60 2.09 -14.93 -14.12
CA PHE A 60 3.44 -15.19 -14.65
C PHE A 60 4.35 -15.85 -13.60
N TYR A 61 3.97 -15.76 -12.32
CA TYR A 61 4.58 -16.48 -11.21
C TYR A 61 3.49 -17.13 -10.35
N ASN A 62 3.62 -18.43 -10.09
CA ASN A 62 2.72 -19.20 -9.23
C ASN A 62 3.56 -20.11 -8.32
N GLY A 63 3.94 -19.57 -7.16
CA GLY A 63 4.81 -20.23 -6.20
C GLY A 63 4.10 -20.59 -4.90
N PRO A 64 4.84 -21.21 -3.95
CA PRO A 64 4.24 -21.66 -2.70
C PRO A 64 3.83 -20.52 -1.77
N GLN A 65 4.46 -19.34 -1.86
CA GLN A 65 4.15 -18.20 -1.00
C GLN A 65 3.11 -17.26 -1.61
N CYS A 66 3.12 -17.10 -2.94
CA CYS A 66 2.23 -16.17 -3.62
C CYS A 66 2.03 -16.49 -5.09
N LYS A 67 1.03 -15.83 -5.68
CA LYS A 67 0.76 -15.75 -7.11
C LYS A 67 0.91 -14.31 -7.56
N ILE A 68 1.51 -14.10 -8.72
CA ILE A 68 1.74 -12.77 -9.29
C ILE A 68 1.27 -12.75 -10.73
N GLY A 69 0.31 -11.88 -11.00
CA GLY A 69 -0.20 -11.57 -12.34
C GLY A 69 0.23 -10.18 -12.79
N LEU A 70 0.41 -10.02 -14.10
CA LEU A 70 0.72 -8.74 -14.74
C LEU A 70 -0.09 -8.60 -16.02
N VAL A 71 -0.82 -7.49 -16.13
CA VAL A 71 -1.57 -7.13 -17.33
C VAL A 71 -1.10 -5.76 -17.81
N GLU A 72 -0.77 -5.65 -19.10
CA GLU A 72 -0.50 -4.36 -19.73
C GLU A 72 -1.82 -3.60 -19.96
N SER A 73 -1.76 -2.29 -19.81
CA SER A 73 -2.88 -1.38 -20.04
C SER A 73 -2.40 -0.14 -20.78
N GLU A 74 -3.31 0.62 -21.36
CA GLU A 74 -2.97 1.88 -22.05
C GLU A 74 -2.25 2.90 -21.14
N LYS A 75 -2.49 2.84 -19.82
CA LYS A 75 -1.92 3.80 -18.87
C LYS A 75 -0.64 3.30 -18.18
N GLY A 76 -0.34 2.01 -18.26
CA GLY A 76 0.79 1.40 -17.58
C GLY A 76 0.55 -0.09 -17.37
N HIS A 77 0.80 -0.58 -16.16
CA HIS A 77 0.70 -1.99 -15.83
C HIS A 77 -0.20 -2.22 -14.62
N ILE A 78 -0.97 -3.30 -14.66
CA ILE A 78 -1.79 -3.77 -13.56
C ILE A 78 -1.10 -5.00 -12.95
N PHE A 79 -0.63 -4.84 -11.72
CA PHE A 79 -0.06 -5.90 -10.93
C PHE A 79 -1.14 -6.48 -10.02
N ARG A 80 -1.19 -7.81 -9.96
CA ARG A 80 -1.97 -8.54 -8.96
C ARG A 80 -1.05 -9.45 -8.18
N VAL A 81 -1.14 -9.40 -6.86
CA VAL A 81 -0.42 -10.31 -5.96
C VAL A 81 -1.45 -10.98 -5.06
N VAL A 82 -1.39 -12.31 -4.96
CA VAL A 82 -2.20 -13.08 -4.02
C VAL A 82 -1.31 -13.90 -3.12
N PHE A 83 -1.53 -13.81 -1.81
CA PHE A 83 -0.83 -14.63 -0.83
C PHE A 83 -1.73 -14.89 0.38
N VAL A 84 -1.36 -15.88 1.18
CA VAL A 84 -2.07 -16.23 2.42
C VAL A 84 -1.14 -16.08 3.61
N VAL A 85 -1.61 -15.47 4.68
CA VAL A 85 -0.92 -15.44 5.97
C VAL A 85 -1.73 -16.21 7.02
N PRO A 86 -1.09 -16.92 7.96
CA PRO A 86 -1.77 -17.75 8.96
C PRO A 86 -2.31 -16.92 10.14
N HIS A 87 -2.88 -15.75 9.87
CA HIS A 87 -3.45 -14.88 10.89
C HIS A 87 -4.74 -14.26 10.38
N SER A 88 -5.61 -13.82 11.30
CA SER A 88 -6.86 -13.13 10.94
C SER A 88 -6.60 -11.79 10.23
N PRO A 89 -7.56 -11.29 9.42
CA PRO A 89 -7.40 -10.03 8.73
C PRO A 89 -7.13 -8.86 9.68
N LEU A 90 -7.71 -8.91 10.88
CA LEU A 90 -7.51 -7.89 11.91
C LEU A 90 -6.09 -7.90 12.46
N GLN A 91 -5.50 -9.08 12.70
CA GLN A 91 -4.11 -9.19 13.15
C GLN A 91 -3.14 -8.68 12.07
N LEU A 92 -3.35 -9.07 10.81
CA LEU A 92 -2.54 -8.58 9.70
C LEU A 92 -2.62 -7.06 9.56
N VAL A 93 -3.84 -6.50 9.58
CA VAL A 93 -4.03 -5.06 9.48
C VAL A 93 -3.42 -4.33 10.67
N ASN A 94 -3.58 -4.82 11.89
CA ASN A 94 -2.96 -4.23 13.07
C ASN A 94 -1.43 -4.26 12.97
N PHE A 95 -0.85 -5.37 12.52
CA PHE A 95 0.59 -5.46 12.27
C PHE A 95 1.04 -4.38 11.28
N LEU A 96 0.32 -4.24 10.16
CA LEU A 96 0.65 -3.27 9.11
C LEU A 96 0.48 -1.82 9.58
N ASP A 97 -0.51 -1.52 10.43
CA ASP A 97 -0.76 -0.15 10.93
C ASP A 97 0.31 0.32 11.93
N HIS A 98 0.85 -0.59 12.76
CA HIS A 98 1.70 -0.24 13.91
C HIS A 98 3.20 -0.42 13.66
N ASN A 99 3.62 -1.02 12.54
CA ASN A 99 5.03 -1.24 12.21
C ASN A 99 5.45 -0.38 11.01
N PRO A 100 6.20 0.73 11.22
CA PRO A 100 6.60 1.64 10.13
C PRO A 100 7.23 0.89 8.95
N ARG A 101 6.76 1.16 7.72
CA ARG A 101 7.11 0.32 6.56
C ARG A 101 8.61 0.20 6.32
N ASN A 102 9.36 1.28 6.55
CA ASN A 102 10.81 1.34 6.40
C ASN A 102 11.59 0.44 7.38
N THR A 103 10.97 -0.05 8.46
CA THR A 103 11.64 -0.94 9.43
C THR A 103 11.66 -2.40 8.96
N TRP A 104 10.75 -2.80 8.07
CA TRP A 104 10.62 -4.18 7.62
C TRP A 104 10.63 -4.36 6.09
N ASP A 105 10.19 -3.37 5.31
CA ASP A 105 10.30 -3.35 3.86
C ASP A 105 11.66 -2.77 3.46
N LYS A 106 12.60 -3.65 3.13
CA LYS A 106 13.99 -3.26 2.82
C LYS A 106 14.11 -2.32 1.63
N TYR A 107 13.10 -2.24 0.77
CA TYR A 107 13.08 -1.38 -0.41
C TYR A 107 12.53 0.01 -0.14
N VAL A 108 11.90 0.23 1.02
CA VAL A 108 11.42 1.54 1.42
C VAL A 108 12.53 2.27 2.17
N GLU A 109 12.88 3.46 1.68
CA GLU A 109 13.81 4.38 2.34
C GLU A 109 13.08 5.17 3.43
N SER A 110 11.90 5.70 3.09
CA SER A 110 11.03 6.40 4.04
C SER A 110 9.56 6.25 3.65
N CYS A 111 8.67 6.23 4.65
CA CYS A 111 7.22 6.37 4.46
C CYS A 111 6.70 7.33 5.53
N ASN A 112 6.11 8.45 5.10
CA ASN A 112 5.68 9.54 5.96
C ASN A 112 4.22 9.88 5.71
N LYS A 113 3.45 10.14 6.78
CA LYS A 113 2.14 10.79 6.66
C LYS A 113 2.33 12.27 6.44
N LEU A 114 1.72 12.79 5.38
CA LEU A 114 1.74 14.20 5.05
C LEU A 114 0.49 14.93 5.56
N ALA A 115 -0.66 14.25 5.54
CA ALA A 115 -1.92 14.78 6.06
C ALA A 115 -2.84 13.64 6.52
N ILE A 116 -3.69 13.93 7.50
CA ILE A 116 -4.75 13.04 7.96
C ILE A 116 -6.06 13.82 7.92
N HIS A 117 -7.03 13.28 7.19
CA HIS A 117 -8.40 13.77 7.14
C HIS A 117 -9.32 12.70 7.72
N SER A 118 -10.55 13.09 8.09
CA SER A 118 -11.53 12.17 8.68
C SER A 118 -11.84 10.95 7.80
N ARG A 119 -11.64 11.07 6.48
CA ARG A 119 -11.98 10.05 5.47
C ARG A 119 -10.79 9.51 4.68
N TYR A 120 -9.59 10.06 4.83
CA TYR A 120 -8.41 9.62 4.07
C TYR A 120 -7.11 10.09 4.73
N SER A 121 -6.00 9.47 4.37
CA SER A 121 -4.66 9.96 4.69
C SER A 121 -3.88 10.25 3.41
N ILE A 122 -3.02 11.27 3.44
CA ILE A 122 -2.04 11.53 2.39
C ILE A 122 -0.68 11.06 2.87
N MET A 123 0.05 10.37 2.02
CA MET A 123 1.33 9.77 2.37
C MET A 123 2.34 9.92 1.27
N TYR A 124 3.59 10.05 1.68
CA TYR A 124 4.74 10.04 0.83
C TYR A 124 5.56 8.78 1.09
N ILE A 125 5.96 8.09 0.02
CA ILE A 125 6.82 6.92 0.07
C ILE A 125 8.00 7.16 -0.86
N LYS A 126 9.21 6.92 -0.34
CA LYS A 126 10.45 6.89 -1.11
C LYS A 126 10.99 5.47 -1.15
N TYR A 127 11.16 4.94 -2.35
CA TYR A 127 11.79 3.66 -2.61
C TYR A 127 13.27 3.83 -2.90
N LYS A 128 14.09 2.95 -2.31
CA LYS A 128 15.53 2.89 -2.56
C LYS A 128 15.79 2.57 -4.03
N GLY A 129 16.75 3.25 -4.63
CA GLY A 129 17.32 2.83 -5.92
C GLY A 129 18.26 1.65 -5.77
N SER A 130 18.64 1.05 -6.89
CA SER A 130 19.75 0.08 -6.97
C SER A 130 20.66 0.42 -8.15
N ILE A 131 21.69 -0.38 -8.38
CA ILE A 131 22.55 -0.25 -9.56
C ILE A 131 21.73 -0.32 -10.87
N SER A 132 20.61 -1.05 -10.87
CA SER A 132 19.80 -1.31 -12.06
C SER A 132 18.55 -0.43 -12.19
N TYR A 133 18.25 0.43 -11.22
CA TYR A 133 17.10 1.33 -11.27
C TYR A 133 17.25 2.53 -10.33
N SER A 134 16.76 3.68 -10.75
CA SER A 134 16.68 4.91 -9.94
C SER A 134 15.79 4.73 -8.70
N SER A 135 16.04 5.53 -7.66
CA SER A 135 15.08 5.71 -6.57
C SER A 135 13.77 6.27 -7.11
N LYS A 136 12.65 5.82 -6.56
CA LYS A 136 11.31 6.24 -6.99
C LYS A 136 10.55 6.85 -5.83
N GLU A 137 9.73 7.84 -6.11
CA GLU A 137 8.89 8.50 -5.12
C GLU A 137 7.43 8.44 -5.53
N ILE A 138 6.55 8.43 -4.54
CA ILE A 138 5.11 8.48 -4.73
C ILE A 138 4.44 9.22 -3.59
N VAL A 139 3.44 10.03 -3.93
CA VAL A 139 2.45 10.55 -2.98
C VAL A 139 1.10 9.97 -3.32
N ILE A 140 0.43 9.39 -2.33
CA ILE A 140 -0.90 8.79 -2.48
C ILE A 140 -1.87 9.31 -1.43
N ALA A 141 -3.14 9.40 -1.82
CA ALA A 141 -4.26 9.41 -0.91
C ALA A 141 -4.73 7.97 -0.70
N CYS A 142 -5.03 7.58 0.54
CA CYS A 142 -5.53 6.24 0.86
C CYS A 142 -6.71 6.29 1.84
N ASN A 143 -7.60 5.31 1.73
CA ASN A 143 -8.63 5.02 2.70
C ASN A 143 -8.89 3.51 2.83
N ARG A 144 -9.48 3.08 3.95
CA ARG A 144 -9.82 1.69 4.24
C ARG A 144 -11.24 1.59 4.77
N GLU A 145 -11.94 0.55 4.35
CA GLU A 145 -13.29 0.23 4.80
C GLU A 145 -13.36 -1.22 5.28
N ASN A 146 -14.26 -1.47 6.23
CA ASN A 146 -14.62 -2.83 6.63
C ASN A 146 -15.56 -3.42 5.58
N VAL A 147 -15.34 -4.69 5.24
CA VAL A 147 -16.23 -5.50 4.39
C VAL A 147 -16.64 -6.76 5.17
N SER A 148 -17.66 -7.47 4.70
CA SER A 148 -18.33 -8.53 5.47
C SER A 148 -17.36 -9.56 6.11
N ASN A 149 -16.23 -9.87 5.45
CA ASN A 149 -15.23 -10.82 5.95
C ASN A 149 -13.80 -10.23 5.92
N GLY A 150 -13.63 -8.94 6.21
CA GLY A 150 -12.29 -8.34 6.32
C GLY A 150 -12.24 -6.86 5.97
N PHE A 151 -11.23 -6.47 5.19
CA PHE A 151 -10.94 -5.06 4.90
C PHE A 151 -10.64 -4.83 3.42
N LEU A 152 -11.21 -3.76 2.87
CA LEU A 152 -10.84 -3.22 1.56
C LEU A 152 -10.09 -1.91 1.80
N SER A 153 -8.87 -1.80 1.28
CA SER A 153 -8.20 -0.51 1.18
C SER A 153 -7.98 -0.15 -0.27
N TYR A 154 -7.98 1.15 -0.52
CA TYR A 154 -7.84 1.73 -1.83
C TYR A 154 -7.07 3.04 -1.74
N PHE A 155 -6.28 3.31 -2.78
CA PHE A 155 -5.45 4.48 -2.89
C PHE A 155 -5.23 4.88 -4.34
N THR A 156 -4.86 6.14 -4.52
CA THR A 156 -4.52 6.74 -5.81
C THR A 156 -3.42 7.78 -5.61
N SER A 157 -2.60 8.02 -6.61
CA SER A 157 -1.65 9.12 -6.59
C SER A 157 -2.37 10.46 -6.50
N VAL A 158 -1.75 11.40 -5.78
CA VAL A 158 -2.17 12.81 -5.76
C VAL A 158 -0.99 13.72 -6.07
N PRO A 159 -1.20 14.87 -6.73
CA PRO A 159 -0.13 15.83 -6.98
C PRO A 159 0.50 16.34 -5.69
N HIS A 160 1.82 16.53 -5.67
CA HIS A 160 2.53 17.14 -4.54
C HIS A 160 3.82 17.81 -5.00
N GLU A 161 4.04 19.05 -4.54
CA GLU A 161 5.26 19.84 -4.77
C GLU A 161 6.61 19.16 -4.41
N LYS A 162 6.61 18.16 -3.51
CA LYS A 162 7.83 17.44 -3.12
C LYS A 162 8.35 16.52 -4.23
N ILE A 163 7.48 16.14 -5.16
CA ILE A 163 7.84 15.30 -6.32
C ILE A 163 8.08 16.25 -7.49
N SER A 164 9.34 16.45 -7.87
CA SER A 164 9.66 17.26 -9.05
C SER A 164 9.09 16.59 -10.31
N GLU A 165 8.66 17.37 -11.29
CA GLU A 165 8.18 16.83 -12.58
C GLU A 165 9.27 16.05 -13.33
N SER A 166 10.54 16.37 -13.05
CA SER A 166 11.73 15.69 -13.57
C SER A 166 12.11 14.41 -12.82
N SER A 167 11.47 14.13 -11.68
CA SER A 167 11.74 12.92 -10.91
C SER A 167 11.12 11.69 -11.58
N ASP A 168 11.82 10.58 -11.48
CA ASP A 168 11.34 9.30 -11.97
C ASP A 168 10.28 8.76 -10.99
N LYS A 169 9.04 9.21 -11.17
CA LYS A 169 7.92 8.96 -10.24
C LYS A 169 7.14 7.70 -10.59
N ILE A 170 6.54 7.09 -9.56
CA ILE A 170 5.49 6.10 -9.74
C ILE A 170 4.16 6.85 -9.73
N GLU A 171 3.37 6.67 -10.77
CA GLU A 171 2.00 7.18 -10.84
C GLU A 171 1.04 6.00 -10.68
N VAL A 172 0.32 5.95 -9.56
CA VAL A 172 -0.74 4.96 -9.32
C VAL A 172 -2.07 5.57 -9.71
N PHE A 173 -2.74 4.95 -10.66
CA PHE A 173 -4.09 5.34 -11.09
C PHE A 173 -5.15 4.79 -10.14
N GLU A 174 -5.01 3.51 -9.80
CA GLU A 174 -5.79 2.86 -8.76
C GLU A 174 -4.97 1.74 -8.14
N GLY A 175 -5.03 1.62 -6.83
CA GLY A 175 -4.40 0.53 -6.12
C GLY A 175 -5.11 0.24 -4.83
N GLY A 176 -4.83 -0.92 -4.26
CA GLY A 176 -5.44 -1.32 -3.01
C GLY A 176 -5.16 -2.75 -2.67
N TYR A 177 -5.86 -3.22 -1.66
CA TYR A 177 -5.89 -4.63 -1.34
C TYR A 177 -7.24 -5.02 -0.74
N LEU A 178 -7.57 -6.29 -0.91
CA LEU A 178 -8.60 -6.98 -0.15
C LEU A 178 -7.92 -7.99 0.78
N ALA A 179 -8.12 -7.81 2.08
CA ALA A 179 -7.70 -8.76 3.11
C ALA A 179 -8.96 -9.46 3.62
N ARG A 180 -9.09 -10.78 3.42
CA ARG A 180 -10.29 -11.53 3.81
C ARG A 180 -9.99 -12.89 4.42
N GLY A 181 -10.91 -13.34 5.25
CA GLY A 181 -10.86 -14.64 5.92
C GLY A 181 -11.15 -14.53 7.42
N ASP A 182 -11.05 -15.66 8.11
CA ASP A 182 -11.37 -15.75 9.53
C ASP A 182 -10.08 -15.94 10.35
N ASP A 183 -9.56 -17.17 10.41
CA ASP A 183 -8.33 -17.52 11.13
C ASP A 183 -7.06 -17.32 10.29
N CYS A 184 -7.21 -17.36 8.97
CA CYS A 184 -6.16 -17.04 8.00
C CYS A 184 -6.63 -15.93 7.07
N THR A 185 -5.70 -15.15 6.54
CA THR A 185 -6.01 -14.04 5.64
C THR A 185 -5.51 -14.36 4.25
N GLU A 186 -6.43 -14.42 3.30
CA GLU A 186 -6.10 -14.25 1.90
C GLU A 186 -5.97 -12.75 1.60
N MET A 187 -4.80 -12.40 1.09
CA MET A 187 -4.47 -11.06 0.64
C MET A 187 -4.50 -11.00 -0.87
N ILE A 188 -5.28 -10.07 -1.44
CA ILE A 188 -5.26 -9.77 -2.86
C ILE A 188 -4.86 -8.30 -2.99
N VAL A 189 -3.63 -8.04 -3.45
CA VAL A 189 -3.11 -6.70 -3.70
C VAL A 189 -3.23 -6.42 -5.20
N ILE A 190 -3.78 -5.26 -5.55
CA ILE A 190 -3.83 -4.78 -6.94
C ILE A 190 -3.21 -3.40 -7.02
N VAL A 191 -2.34 -3.18 -8.00
CA VAL A 191 -1.75 -1.87 -8.29
C VAL A 191 -1.74 -1.64 -9.79
N HIS A 192 -2.54 -0.69 -10.24
CA HIS A 192 -2.46 -0.15 -11.59
C HIS A 192 -1.60 1.10 -11.58
N ALA A 193 -0.40 1.00 -12.15
CA ALA A 193 0.57 2.08 -12.09
C ALA A 193 1.46 2.17 -13.33
N ARG A 194 2.01 3.36 -13.53
CA ARG A 194 3.09 3.66 -14.46
C ARG A 194 4.40 3.80 -13.69
N PHE A 195 5.41 3.06 -14.15
CA PHE A 195 6.75 3.00 -13.54
C PHE A 195 7.79 3.71 -14.44
N GLY A 196 7.63 5.02 -14.64
CA GLY A 196 8.48 5.79 -15.57
C GLY A 196 8.38 5.35 -17.04
N ASN A 197 9.43 5.61 -17.83
CA ASN A 197 9.47 5.37 -19.28
C ASN A 197 9.89 3.93 -19.69
N ASN A 198 9.89 2.97 -18.76
CA ASN A 198 10.40 1.63 -19.04
C ASN A 198 9.33 0.76 -19.72
N SER A 199 9.50 0.51 -21.03
CA SER A 199 8.63 -0.32 -21.86
C SER A 199 8.97 -1.82 -21.86
N LEU A 200 9.95 -2.26 -21.06
CA LEU A 200 10.43 -3.65 -21.08
C LEU A 200 9.71 -4.53 -20.06
N THR A 201 8.55 -5.03 -20.45
CA THR A 201 7.64 -5.88 -19.65
C THR A 201 8.37 -7.06 -19.00
N LYS A 202 9.27 -7.76 -19.71
CA LYS A 202 10.04 -8.90 -19.16
C LYS A 202 11.03 -8.50 -18.05
N PHE A 203 11.63 -7.32 -18.16
CA PHE A 203 12.53 -6.81 -17.12
C PHE A 203 11.73 -6.38 -15.89
N MET A 204 10.60 -5.69 -16.12
CA MET A 204 9.66 -5.31 -15.07
C MET A 204 9.09 -6.53 -14.35
N GLN A 205 8.74 -7.60 -15.06
CA GLN A 205 8.29 -8.88 -14.47
C GLN A 205 9.34 -9.43 -13.51
N LYS A 206 10.60 -9.58 -13.93
CA LYS A 206 11.68 -10.11 -13.06
C LYS A 206 11.95 -9.27 -11.82
N ILE A 207 11.97 -7.94 -11.97
CA ILE A 207 12.17 -7.04 -10.81
C ILE A 207 10.98 -7.14 -9.87
N SER A 208 9.76 -7.12 -10.41
CA SER A 208 8.53 -7.16 -9.63
C SER A 208 8.39 -8.49 -8.90
N GLU A 209 8.70 -9.61 -9.56
CA GLU A 209 8.73 -10.94 -8.95
C GLU A 209 9.63 -10.95 -7.71
N LYS A 210 10.89 -10.54 -7.87
CA LYS A 210 11.86 -10.51 -6.77
C LYS A 210 11.38 -9.61 -5.62
N PHE A 211 10.96 -8.39 -5.94
CA PHE A 211 10.49 -7.42 -4.95
C PHE A 211 9.27 -7.96 -4.18
N VAL A 212 8.27 -8.47 -4.90
CA VAL A 212 7.03 -8.97 -4.31
C VAL A 212 7.29 -10.21 -3.47
N LEU A 213 8.12 -11.15 -3.95
CA LEU A 213 8.45 -12.35 -3.18
C LEU A 213 9.15 -12.02 -1.87
N GLU A 214 10.11 -11.12 -1.90
CA GLU A 214 10.82 -10.72 -0.68
C GLU A 214 9.91 -9.96 0.28
N LEU A 215 9.00 -9.12 -0.24
CA LEU A 215 7.98 -8.44 0.57
C LEU A 215 7.04 -9.44 1.26
N VAL A 216 6.46 -10.38 0.49
CA VAL A 216 5.52 -11.38 1.00
C VAL A 216 6.21 -12.30 1.99
N CYS A 217 7.41 -12.81 1.67
CA CYS A 217 8.19 -13.63 2.59
C CYS A 217 8.47 -12.89 3.90
N LYS A 218 8.80 -11.59 3.83
CA LYS A 218 9.10 -10.81 5.04
C LYS A 218 7.86 -10.58 5.91
N ILE A 219 6.70 -10.31 5.31
CA ILE A 219 5.43 -10.22 6.04
C ILE A 219 5.14 -11.55 6.75
N ILE A 220 5.24 -12.68 6.03
CA ILE A 220 5.00 -14.01 6.60
C ILE A 220 5.99 -14.32 7.73
N GLU A 221 7.27 -14.00 7.54
CA GLU A 221 8.33 -14.21 8.54
C GLU A 221 8.03 -13.46 9.84
N ILE A 222 7.75 -12.15 9.75
CA ILE A 222 7.53 -11.32 10.94
C ILE A 222 6.30 -11.78 11.71
N MET A 223 5.21 -12.06 11.01
CA MET A 223 3.98 -12.45 11.69
C MET A 223 4.07 -13.84 12.35
N ARG A 224 4.85 -14.78 11.80
CA ARG A 224 5.16 -16.05 12.46
C ARG A 224 5.92 -15.87 13.78
N PHE A 225 6.88 -14.94 13.84
CA PHE A 225 7.64 -14.70 15.06
C PHE A 225 6.80 -14.10 16.20
N ASP A 226 5.76 -13.31 15.89
CA ASP A 226 4.86 -12.75 16.89
C ASP A 226 3.95 -13.83 17.53
N GLU A 227 3.61 -14.90 16.78
CA GLU A 227 2.92 -16.07 17.32
C GLU A 227 3.78 -16.86 18.31
N GLU A 228 5.05 -17.13 17.97
CA GLU A 228 5.96 -17.90 18.83
C GLU A 228 6.22 -17.18 20.16
N LYS A 229 6.35 -15.85 20.14
CA LYS A 229 6.47 -15.05 21.37
C LYS A 229 5.22 -15.13 22.23
N SER A 230 4.04 -15.06 21.63
CA SER A 230 2.76 -15.12 22.35
C SER A 230 2.55 -16.49 23.01
N ASN A 231 3.04 -17.56 22.38
CA ASN A 231 2.97 -18.93 22.92
C ASN A 231 4.08 -19.25 23.94
N SER A 232 5.17 -18.49 23.97
CA SER A 232 6.29 -18.68 24.92
C SER A 232 6.08 -18.03 26.30
N ILE A 233 4.97 -17.32 26.49
CA ILE A 233 4.59 -16.64 27.75
C ILE A 233 3.56 -17.48 28.55
N VAL A 234 3.25 -18.70 28.09
CA VAL A 234 2.36 -19.64 28.79
C VAL A 234 3.15 -20.63 29.65
#